data_AF-A0A8T0CS05-F1
#
_entry.id   AF-A0A8T0CS05-F1
#
_cell.length_a   1.000
_cell.length_b   1.000
_cell.length_c   1.000
_cell.angle_alpha   90.00
_cell.angle_beta   90.00
_cell.angle_gamma   90.00
#
_symmetry.space_group_name_H-M   'P 1'
#
loop_
_entity.id
_entity.type
_entity.pdbx_description
1 polymer ?
#
loop_
_entity_poly.entity_id
_entity_poly.type
_entity_poly.pdbx_seq_one_letter_code
_entity_poly.pdbx_strand_id
1 'polypeptide(L)' 'MGNREMDVISQLQEQVNTIASIAFNTFGTLQRDAPSVRLSASYPEPPPNDAEDAATFAEQPKLMSSDLVKAAKQVRYLLD' A
#
# COMPACT_ATOMS: atom_id res chain seq x y z
N MET A 1 4.70 -27.05 -28.30
CA MET A 1 4.71 -26.60 -26.88
C MET A 1 5.51 -25.32 -26.83
N GLY A 2 4.93 -24.18 -26.43
CA GLY A 2 5.64 -22.90 -26.46
C GLY A 2 4.85 -21.66 -26.01
N ASN A 3 3.52 -21.73 -25.93
CA ASN A 3 2.71 -20.54 -25.63
C ASN A 3 2.30 -20.38 -24.16
N ARG A 4 2.30 -21.44 -23.34
CA ARG A 4 1.82 -21.36 -21.94
C ARG A 4 2.86 -20.81 -20.95
N GLU A 5 4.14 -21.08 -21.16
CA GLU A 5 5.20 -20.56 -20.26
C GLU A 5 5.41 -19.05 -20.45
N MET A 6 5.31 -18.55 -21.69
CA MET A 6 5.38 -17.11 -22.00
C MET A 6 4.23 -16.33 -21.34
N ASP A 7 3.02 -16.91 -21.33
CA ASP A 7 1.85 -16.33 -20.64
C ASP A 7 2.04 -16.29 -19.12
N VAL A 8 2.56 -17.36 -18.50
CA VAL A 8 2.80 -17.39 -17.04
C VAL A 8 3.90 -16.42 -16.63
N ILE A 9 5.00 -16.33 -17.38
CA ILE A 9 6.07 -15.35 -17.11
C ILE A 9 5.57 -13.91 -17.27
N SER A 10 4.74 -13.64 -18.28
CA SER A 10 4.14 -12.31 -18.48
C SER A 10 3.16 -11.95 -17.36
N GLN A 11 2.34 -12.91 -16.92
CA GLN A 11 1.42 -12.75 -15.78
C GLN A 11 2.18 -12.52 -14.47
N LEU A 12 3.26 -13.26 -14.21
CA LEU A 12 4.11 -13.04 -13.04
C LEU A 12 4.73 -11.65 -13.03
N GLN A 13 5.21 -11.17 -14.18
CA GLN A 13 5.75 -9.81 -14.30
C GLN A 13 4.68 -8.74 -14.01
N GLU A 14 3.48 -8.90 -14.53
CA GLU A 14 2.36 -8.00 -14.26
C GLU A 14 1.96 -8.02 -12.77
N GLN A 15 1.91 -9.21 -12.16
CA GLN A 15 1.60 -9.38 -10.74
C GLN A 15 2.64 -8.69 -9.85
N VAL A 16 3.94 -8.83 -10.18
CA VAL A 16 5.03 -8.17 -9.45
C VAL A 16 4.98 -6.65 -9.62
N ASN A 17 4.71 -6.14 -10.82
CA ASN A 17 4.51 -4.71 -11.06
C ASN A 17 3.32 -4.15 -10.27
N THR A 18 2.24 -4.94 -10.15
CA THR A 18 1.05 -4.60 -9.36
C THR A 18 1.41 -4.50 -7.88
N ILE A 19 2.12 -5.50 -7.33
CA ILE A 19 2.58 -5.49 -5.95
C ILE A 19 3.51 -4.29 -5.67
N ALA A 20 4.46 -4.03 -6.56
CA ALA A 20 5.36 -2.89 -6.43
C ALA A 20 4.57 -1.57 -6.41
N SER A 21 3.63 -1.41 -7.33
CA SER A 21 2.76 -0.22 -7.40
C SER A 21 1.93 -0.05 -6.13
N ILE A 22 1.31 -1.12 -5.62
CA ILE A 22 0.55 -1.10 -4.36
C ILE A 22 1.47 -0.68 -3.21
N ALA A 23 2.67 -1.26 -3.10
CA ALA A 23 3.61 -0.96 -2.04
C ALA A 23 4.06 0.52 -2.09
N PHE A 24 4.53 1.00 -3.24
CA PHE A 24 4.99 2.39 -3.37
C PHE A 24 3.89 3.41 -3.08
N ASN A 25 2.68 3.18 -3.56
CA ASN A 25 1.55 4.05 -3.25
C ASN A 25 1.20 4.01 -1.77
N THR A 26 1.22 2.83 -1.14
CA THR A 26 0.93 2.68 0.30
C THR A 26 1.96 3.40 1.16
N PHE A 27 3.25 3.20 0.91
CA PHE A 27 4.29 3.87 1.69
C PHE A 27 4.36 5.38 1.40
N GLY A 28 4.05 5.78 0.16
CA GLY A 28 3.99 7.18 -0.24
C GLY A 28 2.84 7.92 0.45
N THR A 29 1.63 7.35 0.46
CA THR A 29 0.48 7.95 1.16
C THR A 29 0.70 7.98 2.66
N LEU A 30 1.26 6.90 3.25
CA LEU A 30 1.56 6.87 4.68
C LEU A 30 2.57 7.93 5.11
N GLN A 31 3.59 8.21 4.30
CA GLN A 31 4.55 9.27 4.60
C GLN A 31 3.98 10.66 4.38
N ARG A 32 3.17 10.85 3.34
CA ARG A 32 2.59 12.15 2.99
C ARG A 32 1.52 12.58 3.98
N ASP A 33 0.65 11.65 4.36
CA ASP A 33 -0.55 11.92 5.14
C ASP A 33 -0.31 11.62 6.64
N ALA A 34 0.94 11.33 7.04
CA ALA A 34 1.31 11.10 8.43
C ALA A 34 1.01 12.32 9.32
N PRO A 35 0.20 12.17 10.38
CA PRO A 35 -0.04 13.26 11.31
C PRO A 35 1.25 13.63 12.04
N SER A 36 1.40 14.91 12.36
CA SER A 36 2.54 15.40 13.17
C SER A 36 2.56 14.71 14.53
N VAL A 37 3.55 13.86 14.78
CA VAL A 37 3.72 13.19 16.07
C VAL A 37 4.17 14.24 17.10
N ARG A 38 3.36 14.49 18.13
CA ARG A 38 3.75 15.40 19.21
C ARG A 38 4.81 14.73 20.07
N LEU A 39 6.04 15.25 20.01
CA LEU A 39 7.15 14.80 20.85
C LEU A 39 7.02 15.27 22.31
N SER A 40 6.18 16.29 22.57
CA SER A 40 5.88 16.78 23.92
C SER A 40 4.48 17.41 24.00
N ALA A 41 3.89 17.41 25.20
CA ALA A 41 2.55 17.96 25.46
C ALA A 41 2.48 19.50 25.37
N SER A 42 3.62 20.20 25.45
CA SER A 42 3.68 21.67 25.47
C SER A 42 4.02 22.31 24.13
N TYR A 43 3.93 21.57 23.01
CA TYR A 43 4.19 22.17 21.70
C TYR A 43 3.01 23.05 21.26
N PRO A 44 3.24 24.36 20.96
CA PRO A 44 2.17 25.25 20.53
C PRO A 44 1.50 24.71 19.27
N GLU A 45 0.18 24.73 19.26
CA GLU A 45 -0.62 24.13 18.21
C GLU A 45 -0.59 25.02 16.96
N PRO A 46 -0.10 24.52 15.80
CA PRO A 46 -0.31 25.21 14.53
C PRO A 46 -1.81 25.26 14.22
N PRO A 47 -2.29 26.24 13.42
CA PRO A 47 -3.70 26.34 13.09
C PRO A 47 -4.23 25.00 12.56
N PRO A 48 -5.45 24.60 12.96
CA PRO A 48 -5.97 23.27 12.66
C PRO A 48 -6.06 23.11 11.14
N ASN A 49 -5.25 22.20 10.59
CA ASN A 49 -5.55 21.59 9.31
C ASN A 49 -6.56 20.47 9.61
N ASP A 50 -7.61 20.41 8.80
CA ASP A 50 -8.81 19.60 9.01
C ASP A 50 -8.50 18.20 9.57
N ALA A 51 -8.74 18.03 10.87
CA ALA A 51 -8.42 16.81 11.63
C ALA A 51 -9.34 15.61 11.29
N GLU A 52 -10.20 15.74 10.29
CA GLU A 52 -11.11 14.69 9.80
C GLU A 52 -10.35 13.53 9.12
N ASP A 53 -9.09 13.72 8.75
CA ASP A 53 -8.31 12.75 7.97
C ASP A 53 -7.58 11.69 8.84
N ALA A 54 -7.45 11.89 10.16
CA ALA A 54 -6.66 10.97 11.00
C ALA A 54 -7.31 9.59 11.20
N ALA A 55 -8.65 9.54 11.27
CA ALA A 55 -9.39 8.27 11.37
C ALA A 55 -9.35 7.52 10.02
N THR A 56 -9.54 8.25 8.91
CA THR A 56 -9.44 7.74 7.54
C THR A 56 -8.03 7.24 7.22
N PHE A 57 -7.00 7.97 7.67
CA PHE A 57 -5.60 7.58 7.57
C PHE A 57 -5.27 6.28 8.29
N ALA A 58 -5.95 5.94 9.39
CA ALA A 58 -5.75 4.67 10.08
C ALA A 58 -6.45 3.49 9.38
N GLU A 59 -7.47 3.75 8.56
CA GLU A 59 -8.20 2.73 7.80
C GLU A 59 -7.57 2.45 6.44
N GLN A 60 -7.02 3.46 5.77
CA GLN A 60 -6.31 3.35 4.49
C GLN A 60 -5.22 2.26 4.45
N PRO A 61 -4.25 2.21 5.38
CA PRO A 61 -3.22 1.17 5.41
C PRO A 61 -3.80 -0.22 5.64
N LYS A 62 -4.93 -0.35 6.35
CA LYS A 62 -5.57 -1.66 6.57
C LYS A 62 -6.18 -2.20 5.27
N LEU A 63 -6.84 -1.34 4.49
CA LEU A 63 -7.37 -1.70 3.17
C LEU A 63 -6.24 -2.04 2.19
N MET A 64 -5.20 -1.21 2.15
CA MET A 64 -4.04 -1.41 1.27
C MET A 64 -3.24 -2.67 1.63
N SER A 65 -3.07 -2.99 2.92
CA SER A 65 -2.42 -4.23 3.34
C SER A 65 -3.25 -5.47 3.03
N SER A 66 -4.59 -5.39 3.09
CA SER A 66 -5.47 -6.44 2.56
C SER A 66 -5.24 -6.67 1.05
N ASP A 67 -5.11 -5.61 0.27
CA ASP A 67 -4.90 -5.72 -1.17
C ASP A 67 -3.51 -6.25 -1.53
N LEU A 68 -2.49 -5.90 -0.75
CA LEU A 68 -1.16 -6.53 -0.84
C LEU A 68 -1.23 -8.04 -0.56
N VAL A 69 -1.96 -8.47 0.47
CA VAL A 69 -2.13 -9.90 0.79
C VAL A 69 -2.86 -10.65 -0.32
N LYS A 70 -3.87 -10.04 -0.94
CA LYS A 70 -4.57 -10.64 -2.10
C LYS A 70 -3.63 -10.78 -3.29
N ALA A 71 -2.84 -9.74 -3.61
CA ALA A 71 -1.88 -9.78 -4.70
C ALA A 71 -0.80 -10.85 -4.45
N ALA A 72 -0.30 -10.98 -3.21
CA ALA A 72 0.65 -12.02 -2.84
C ALA A 72 0.08 -13.45 -3.00
N LYS A 73 -1.21 -13.64 -2.70
CA LYS A 73 -1.89 -14.93 -2.95
C LYS A 73 -1.99 -15.26 -4.44
N GLN A 74 -2.22 -14.28 -5.30
CA GLN A 74 -2.26 -14.48 -6.75
C GLN A 74 -0.89 -14.91 -7.31
N VAL A 75 0.20 -14.31 -6.83
CA VAL A 75 1.57 -14.77 -7.19
C VAL A 75 1.78 -16.22 -6.78
N ARG A 76 1.36 -16.60 -5.56
CA ARG A 76 1.45 -17.99 -5.10
C ARG A 76 0.68 -18.95 -5.99
N TYR A 77 -0.52 -18.59 -6.45
CA TYR A 77 -1.33 -19.42 -7.34
C TYR A 77 -0.67 -19.61 -8.73
N LEU A 78 0.05 -18.60 -9.23
CA LEU A 78 0.78 -18.70 -10.50
C LEU A 78 2.06 -19.54 -10.41
N LEU A 79 2.57 -19.78 -9.19
CA LEU A 79 3.78 -20.54 -8.92
C LEU A 79 3.53 -22.01 -8.55
N ASP A 80 2.27 -22.40 -8.33
CA ASP A 80 1.81 -23.76 -8.00
C ASP A 80 1.30 -24.48 -9.26
#